data_AF-A0A7S3PW95-F1
#
_entry.id   AF-A0A7S3PW95-F1
#
_cell.length_a   1.000
_cell.length_b   1.000
_cell.length_c   1.000
_cell.angle_alpha   90.00
_cell.angle_beta   90.00
_cell.angle_gamma   90.00
#
_symmetry.space_group_name_H-M   'P 1'
#
loop_
_entity.id
_entity.type
_entity.pdbx_description
1 polymer ?
#
loop_
_entity_poly.entity_id
_entity_poly.type
_entity_poly.pdbx_seq_one_letter_code
_entity_poly.pdbx_strand_id
1 'polypeptide(L)'
;MSTPVVTDKWAGIFDCSVCRRKRLIGEEFSKKALERHRKTGGPLKCKKCTSDQQEKERLEAERKRASSSIGGTSGVNGNGNGDKNDAKSSEQVTCAACKKALDPSKFKRNQLSKHAKARCISCVEESVKKEETQRQQSKDDKLAELQKLIKEAEAKGDVM
;
A
#
# COMPACT_ATOMS: atom_id res chain seq x y z
N MET A 1 26.66 8.80 -14.20
CA MET A 1 25.93 8.78 -15.49
C MET A 1 25.46 7.35 -15.73
N SER A 2 24.24 7.01 -15.31
CA SER A 2 23.68 5.67 -15.49
C SER A 2 23.19 5.52 -16.92
N THR A 3 23.92 4.78 -17.75
CA THR A 3 23.48 4.46 -19.11
C THR A 3 22.20 3.61 -19.04
N PRO A 4 21.15 3.94 -19.82
CA PRO A 4 19.99 3.08 -19.92
C PRO A 4 20.42 1.73 -20.51
N VAL A 5 20.13 0.65 -19.79
CA VAL A 5 20.37 -0.71 -20.27
C VAL A 5 19.51 -0.92 -21.50
N VAL A 6 20.15 -1.03 -22.67
CA VAL A 6 19.53 -1.35 -23.96
C VAL A 6 18.79 -2.69 -23.81
N THR A 7 17.46 -2.64 -23.80
CA THR A 7 16.59 -3.80 -23.54
C THR A 7 16.31 -4.66 -24.77
N ASP A 8 16.84 -4.31 -25.94
CA ASP A 8 16.44 -4.89 -27.22
C ASP A 8 17.06 -6.26 -27.52
N LYS A 9 17.88 -6.80 -26.60
CA LYS A 9 18.48 -8.14 -26.71
C LYS A 9 17.94 -9.15 -25.70
N TRP A 10 16.74 -8.94 -25.15
CA TRP A 10 16.13 -9.86 -24.18
C TRP A 10 15.30 -10.98 -24.85
N ALA A 11 15.73 -11.44 -26.02
CA ALA A 11 15.16 -12.58 -26.73
C ALA A 11 15.62 -13.93 -26.15
N GLY A 12 15.53 -14.08 -24.82
CA GLY A 12 15.68 -15.37 -24.16
C GLY A 12 14.39 -16.18 -24.29
N ILE A 13 14.52 -17.46 -24.59
CA ILE A 13 13.42 -18.44 -24.56
C ILE A 13 13.22 -18.83 -23.09
N PHE A 14 12.13 -18.39 -22.47
CA PHE A 14 11.84 -18.66 -21.06
C PHE A 14 10.63 -19.57 -20.87
N ASP A 15 10.65 -20.35 -19.80
CA ASP A 15 9.57 -21.26 -19.45
C ASP A 15 8.83 -20.75 -18.22
N CYS A 16 7.49 -20.73 -18.28
CA CYS A 16 6.66 -20.36 -17.13
C CYS A 16 6.45 -21.59 -16.22
N SER A 17 6.78 -21.46 -14.93
CA SER A 17 6.65 -22.55 -13.96
C SER A 17 5.20 -22.89 -13.59
N VAL A 18 4.26 -21.97 -13.82
CA VAL A 18 2.85 -22.12 -13.42
C VAL A 18 2.01 -22.72 -14.55
N CYS A 19 1.97 -22.05 -15.71
CA CYS A 19 1.19 -22.55 -16.85
C CYS A 19 1.98 -23.51 -17.75
N ARG A 20 3.26 -23.80 -17.43
CA ARG A 20 4.14 -24.70 -18.20
C ARG A 20 4.33 -24.35 -19.68
N ARG A 21 3.90 -23.15 -20.10
CA ARG A 21 4.17 -22.61 -21.44
C ARG A 21 5.68 -22.44 -21.59
N LYS A 22 6.23 -23.09 -22.60
CA LYS A 22 7.64 -23.03 -22.96
C LYS A 22 7.89 -21.94 -24.00
N ARG A 23 9.14 -21.51 -24.11
CA ARG A 23 9.59 -20.60 -25.18
C ARG A 23 8.85 -19.27 -25.26
N LEU A 24 8.49 -18.74 -24.10
CA LEU A 24 7.90 -17.42 -23.99
C LEU A 24 9.00 -16.36 -24.11
N ILE A 25 8.69 -15.28 -24.82
CA ILE A 25 9.55 -14.11 -24.98
C ILE A 25 9.66 -13.37 -23.65
N GLY A 26 10.79 -12.72 -23.38
CA GLY A 26 11.00 -11.93 -22.15
C GLY A 26 9.89 -10.89 -21.88
N GLU A 27 9.21 -10.39 -22.90
CA GLU A 27 8.09 -9.45 -22.77
C GLU A 27 6.87 -10.04 -22.05
N GLU A 28 6.69 -11.36 -22.07
CA GLU A 28 5.62 -12.06 -21.33
C GLU A 28 5.91 -12.14 -19.82
N PHE A 29 7.07 -11.64 -19.39
CA PHE A 29 7.51 -11.64 -17.99
C PHE A 29 7.78 -10.22 -17.49
N SER A 30 7.71 -10.04 -16.17
CA SER A 30 8.09 -8.77 -15.54
C SER A 30 9.62 -8.61 -15.58
N LYS A 31 10.11 -7.39 -15.87
CA LYS A 31 11.55 -7.09 -15.89
C LYS A 31 12.24 -7.50 -14.58
N LYS A 32 11.58 -7.24 -13.44
CA LYS A 32 12.06 -7.64 -12.11
C LYS A 32 12.14 -9.16 -11.93
N ALA A 33 11.23 -9.91 -12.55
CA ALA A 33 11.25 -11.37 -12.49
C ALA A 33 12.41 -11.95 -13.31
N LEU A 34 12.67 -11.39 -14.50
CA LEU A 34 13.81 -11.76 -15.34
C LEU A 34 15.13 -11.45 -14.65
N GLU A 35 15.27 -10.27 -14.05
CA GLU A 35 16.47 -9.90 -13.28
C GLU A 35 16.73 -10.87 -12.12
N ARG A 36 15.67 -11.25 -11.38
CA ARG A 36 15.79 -12.22 -10.29
C ARG A 36 16.20 -13.60 -10.80
N HIS A 37 15.56 -14.09 -11.86
CA HIS A 37 15.91 -15.38 -12.47
C HIS A 37 17.35 -15.42 -12.94
N ARG A 38 17.89 -14.32 -13.49
CA ARG A 38 19.32 -14.27 -13.87
C ARG A 38 20.26 -14.31 -12.66
N LYS A 39 19.86 -13.74 -11.53
CA LYS A 39 20.67 -13.73 -10.30
C LYS A 39 20.62 -15.06 -9.56
N THR A 40 19.44 -15.70 -9.51
CA THR A 40 19.21 -16.85 -8.62
C THR A 40 18.86 -18.15 -9.36
N GLY A 41 18.62 -18.12 -10.67
CA GLY A 41 18.10 -19.27 -11.43
C GLY A 41 16.71 -19.74 -11.00
N GLY A 42 15.98 -18.92 -10.23
CA GLY A 42 14.70 -19.30 -9.62
C GLY A 42 13.55 -19.37 -10.63
N PRO A 43 12.45 -20.09 -10.33
CA PRO A 43 11.36 -20.32 -11.26
C PRO A 43 10.66 -19.03 -11.72
N LEU A 44 10.41 -18.90 -13.03
CA LEU A 44 9.82 -17.73 -13.64
C LEU A 44 8.30 -17.87 -13.80
N LYS A 45 7.54 -16.81 -13.53
CA LYS A 45 6.08 -16.76 -13.72
C LYS A 45 5.72 -15.70 -14.76
N CYS A 46 4.94 -16.06 -15.77
CA CYS A 46 4.50 -15.11 -16.78
C CYS A 46 3.45 -14.13 -16.23
N LYS A 47 3.30 -12.99 -16.90
CA LYS A 47 2.42 -11.90 -16.51
C LYS A 47 0.97 -12.36 -16.26
N LYS A 48 0.44 -13.24 -17.11
CA LYS A 48 -0.90 -13.81 -16.95
C LYS A 48 -1.04 -14.54 -15.63
N CYS A 49 -0.15 -15.50 -15.35
CA CYS A 49 -0.17 -16.26 -14.10
C CYS A 49 0.03 -15.38 -12.85
N THR A 50 0.85 -14.33 -12.95
CA THR A 50 0.98 -13.38 -11.82
C THR A 50 -0.29 -12.55 -11.61
N SER A 51 -0.98 -12.18 -12.69
CA SER A 51 -2.27 -11.45 -12.61
C SER A 51 -3.34 -12.33 -11.98
N ASP A 52 -3.50 -13.57 -12.47
CA ASP A 52 -4.48 -14.53 -11.96
C ASP A 52 -4.23 -14.84 -10.48
N GLN A 53 -2.95 -14.93 -10.07
CA GLN A 53 -2.59 -15.17 -8.67
C GLN A 53 -2.95 -13.97 -7.78
N GLN A 54 -2.72 -12.74 -8.24
CA GLN A 54 -3.08 -11.53 -7.51
C GLN A 54 -4.59 -11.35 -7.39
N GLU A 55 -5.33 -11.71 -8.43
CA GLU A 55 -6.80 -11.66 -8.40
C GLU A 55 -7.37 -12.70 -7.43
N LYS A 56 -6.86 -13.94 -7.46
CA LYS A 56 -7.24 -14.97 -6.48
C LYS A 56 -6.94 -14.54 -5.06
N GLU A 57 -5.77 -13.96 -4.79
CA GLU A 57 -5.41 -13.45 -3.48
C GLU A 57 -6.34 -12.31 -3.03
N ARG A 58 -6.75 -11.42 -3.95
CA ARG A 58 -7.72 -10.37 -3.67
C ARG A 58 -9.08 -10.96 -3.29
N LEU A 59 -9.60 -11.91 -4.08
CA LEU A 59 -10.88 -12.57 -3.83
C LEU A 59 -10.87 -13.40 -2.54
N GLU A 60 -9.74 -14.02 -2.19
CA GLU A 60 -9.57 -14.71 -0.91
C GLU A 60 -9.51 -13.75 0.27
N ALA A 61 -8.85 -12.59 0.13
CA ALA A 61 -8.84 -11.56 1.16
C ALA A 61 -10.24 -10.95 1.38
N GLU A 62 -11.01 -10.75 0.31
CA GLU A 62 -12.41 -10.33 0.39
C GLU A 62 -13.29 -11.39 1.04
N ARG A 63 -13.13 -12.67 0.67
CA ARG A 63 -13.84 -13.78 1.33
C ARG A 63 -13.51 -13.86 2.82
N LYS A 64 -12.24 -13.72 3.21
CA LYS A 64 -11.84 -13.67 4.63
C LYS A 64 -12.48 -12.51 5.36
N ARG A 65 -12.53 -11.32 4.75
CA ARG A 65 -13.21 -10.15 5.34
C ARG A 65 -14.72 -10.36 5.50
N ALA A 66 -15.36 -10.97 4.51
CA ALA A 66 -16.80 -11.29 4.57
C ALA A 66 -17.12 -12.41 5.57
N SER A 67 -16.25 -13.42 5.69
CA SER A 67 -16.41 -14.47 6.72
C SER A 67 -16.10 -13.97 8.14
N SER A 68 -15.31 -12.90 8.28
CA SER A 68 -15.03 -12.28 9.58
C SER A 68 -16.11 -11.30 10.06
N SER A 69 -17.16 -11.02 9.26
CA SER A 69 -18.31 -10.21 9.69
C SER A 69 -19.50 -11.03 10.19
N ILE A 70 -19.44 -12.36 10.14
CA ILE A 70 -20.51 -13.27 10.56
C ILE A 70 -19.90 -14.39 11.42
N GLY A 71 -19.58 -14.10 12.68
CA GLY A 71 -19.11 -15.13 13.62
C GLY A 71 -17.98 -14.65 14.52
N GLY A 72 -18.33 -13.89 15.56
CA GLY A 72 -17.40 -13.42 16.57
C GLY A 72 -18.00 -13.48 17.98
N THR A 73 -18.80 -14.50 18.28
CA THR A 73 -19.20 -14.87 19.64
C THR A 73 -18.65 -16.26 19.98
N SER A 74 -17.81 -16.30 21.01
CA SER A 74 -17.53 -17.42 21.93
C SER A 74 -16.58 -18.56 21.53
N GLY A 75 -15.61 -18.80 22.42
CA GLY A 75 -14.79 -20.02 22.56
C GLY A 75 -13.32 -19.74 22.95
N VAL A 76 -12.94 -19.29 24.16
CA VAL A 76 -12.92 -19.92 25.51
C VAL A 76 -11.68 -20.79 25.81
N ASN A 77 -11.00 -20.40 26.91
CA ASN A 77 -10.17 -21.13 27.89
C ASN A 77 -8.66 -21.37 27.71
N GLY A 78 -7.93 -20.80 28.68
CA GLY A 78 -6.59 -21.13 29.16
C GLY A 78 -6.41 -20.52 30.56
N ASN A 79 -6.73 -21.32 31.58
CA ASN A 79 -6.79 -21.01 33.01
C ASN A 79 -5.43 -20.55 33.58
N GLY A 80 -5.43 -19.51 34.42
CA GLY A 80 -4.27 -19.04 35.20
C GLY A 80 -4.74 -18.30 36.44
N ASN A 81 -5.05 -19.07 37.49
CA ASN A 81 -5.48 -18.61 38.80
C ASN A 81 -4.34 -17.82 39.47
N GLY A 82 -4.63 -16.64 40.01
CA GLY A 82 -3.62 -15.76 40.59
C GLY A 82 -4.22 -14.47 41.14
N ASP A 83 -4.95 -14.62 42.24
CA ASP A 83 -5.31 -13.55 43.18
C ASP A 83 -4.07 -12.70 43.51
N LYS A 84 -4.13 -11.41 43.17
CA LYS A 84 -3.53 -10.30 43.91
C LYS A 84 -4.01 -8.97 43.32
N ASN A 85 -4.63 -8.18 44.18
CA ASN A 85 -4.89 -6.77 44.00
C ASN A 85 -3.67 -6.04 43.42
N ASP A 86 -3.76 -5.53 42.20
CA ASP A 86 -2.87 -4.48 41.75
C ASP A 86 -3.58 -3.59 40.72
N ALA A 87 -3.48 -2.29 40.95
CA ALA A 87 -4.08 -1.26 40.13
C ALA A 87 -3.70 -1.50 38.66
N LYS A 88 -4.69 -1.81 37.82
CA LYS A 88 -4.56 -1.90 36.37
C LYS A 88 -4.28 -0.49 35.85
N SER A 89 -3.03 -0.04 35.96
CA SER A 89 -2.54 1.13 35.25
C SER A 89 -2.78 0.88 33.78
N SER A 90 -3.87 1.43 33.25
CA SER A 90 -4.08 1.54 31.81
C SER A 90 -2.85 2.26 31.28
N GLU A 91 -1.97 1.51 30.61
CA GLU A 91 -0.70 2.01 30.12
C GLU A 91 -0.99 3.13 29.11
N GLN A 92 -0.96 4.36 29.60
CA GLN A 92 -1.34 5.52 28.81
C GLN A 92 -0.25 5.77 27.77
N VAL A 93 -0.66 5.86 26.52
CA VAL A 93 0.25 6.12 25.40
C VAL A 93 0.21 7.60 25.06
N THR A 94 1.37 8.24 25.00
CA THR A 94 1.48 9.66 24.65
C THR A 94 1.48 9.85 23.13
N CYS A 95 0.57 10.68 22.62
CA CYS A 95 0.55 11.05 21.22
C CYS A 95 1.70 12.02 20.87
N ALA A 96 2.49 11.72 19.84
CA ALA A 96 3.59 12.56 19.39
C ALA A 96 3.15 13.92 18.80
N ALA A 97 1.91 14.04 18.31
CA ALA A 97 1.41 15.27 17.68
C ALA A 97 0.78 16.23 18.70
N CYS A 98 -0.14 15.74 19.53
CA CYS A 98 -0.86 16.57 20.50
C CYS A 98 -0.31 16.47 21.94
N LYS A 99 0.70 15.62 22.18
CA LYS A 99 1.35 15.39 23.49
C LYS A 99 0.42 14.95 24.61
N LYS A 100 -0.81 14.50 24.29
CA LYS A 100 -1.77 13.98 25.26
C LYS A 100 -1.50 12.51 25.56
N ALA A 101 -1.49 12.15 26.84
CA ALA A 101 -1.54 10.77 27.29
C ALA A 101 -2.97 10.25 27.13
N LEU A 102 -3.16 9.25 26.28
CA LEU A 102 -4.46 8.70 25.93
C LEU A 102 -4.42 7.18 26.06
N ASP A 103 -5.61 6.59 26.23
CA ASP A 103 -5.75 5.14 26.24
C ASP A 103 -5.32 4.52 24.89
N PRO A 104 -4.70 3.32 24.89
CA PRO A 104 -4.32 2.61 23.67
C PRO A 104 -5.47 2.45 22.65
N SER A 105 -6.72 2.42 23.11
CA SER A 105 -7.92 2.37 22.27
C SER A 105 -8.10 3.60 21.37
N LYS A 106 -7.48 4.73 21.73
CA LYS A 106 -7.48 5.97 20.93
C LYS A 106 -6.36 6.03 19.89
N PHE A 107 -5.62 4.93 19.72
CA PHE A 107 -4.59 4.75 18.71
C PHE A 107 -4.96 3.61 17.76
N LYS A 108 -4.59 3.73 16.49
CA LYS A 108 -4.66 2.58 15.57
C LYS A 108 -3.60 1.55 16.00
N ARG A 109 -3.88 0.25 15.83
CA ARG A 109 -2.93 -0.84 16.17
C ARG A 109 -1.54 -0.64 15.55
N ASN A 110 -1.48 -0.15 14.31
CA ASN A 110 -0.22 0.17 13.60
C ASN A 110 0.54 1.39 14.14
N GLN A 111 -0.10 2.22 14.99
CA GLN A 111 0.53 3.35 15.67
C GLN A 111 1.09 2.92 17.03
N LEU A 112 0.45 1.97 17.71
CA LEU A 112 0.93 1.44 19.00
C LEU A 112 2.32 0.79 18.87
N SER A 113 2.60 0.11 17.76
CA SER A 113 3.94 -0.43 17.48
C SER A 113 5.03 0.62 17.25
N LYS A 114 4.67 1.91 17.10
CA LYS A 114 5.62 3.01 16.86
C LYS A 114 6.03 3.74 18.14
N HIS A 115 5.51 3.31 19.31
CA HIS A 115 5.82 3.84 20.64
C HIS A 115 5.98 5.38 20.66
N ALA A 116 7.21 5.90 20.76
CA ALA A 116 7.51 7.33 20.83
C ALA A 116 7.02 8.17 19.63
N LYS A 117 6.71 7.56 18.49
CA LYS A 117 6.18 8.23 17.28
C LYS A 117 4.69 7.98 17.05
N ALA A 118 4.00 7.36 18.00
CA ALA A 118 2.58 7.05 17.89
C ALA A 118 1.75 8.34 17.81
N ARG A 119 0.83 8.41 16.85
CA ARG A 119 -0.16 9.48 16.76
C ARG A 119 -1.55 8.93 17.07
N CYS A 120 -2.33 9.65 17.87
CA CYS A 120 -3.72 9.30 18.15
C CYS A 120 -4.57 9.38 16.87
N ILE A 121 -5.72 8.71 16.88
CA ILE A 121 -6.61 8.61 15.72
C ILE A 121 -6.98 10.00 15.18
N SER A 122 -7.35 10.94 16.04
CA SER A 122 -7.72 12.30 15.61
C SER A 122 -6.60 13.04 14.89
N CYS A 123 -5.36 12.99 15.43
CA CYS A 123 -4.23 13.65 14.78
C CYS A 123 -3.84 12.98 13.45
N VAL A 124 -4.05 11.67 13.31
CA VAL A 124 -3.86 10.97 12.03
C VAL A 124 -4.91 11.43 11.02
N GLU A 125 -6.19 11.51 11.41
CA GLU A 125 -7.28 11.96 10.54
C GLU A 125 -7.11 13.42 10.11
N GLU A 126 -6.73 14.30 11.03
CA GLU A 126 -6.39 15.70 10.71
C GLU A 126 -5.23 15.80 9.72
N SER A 127 -4.19 14.96 9.87
CA SER A 127 -3.06 14.95 8.94
C SER A 127 -3.50 14.53 7.54
N VAL A 128 -4.33 13.48 7.44
CA VAL A 128 -4.86 12.99 6.15
C VAL A 128 -5.74 14.05 5.49
N LYS A 129 -6.64 14.70 6.24
CA LYS A 129 -7.49 15.77 5.72
C LYS A 129 -6.66 16.95 5.20
N LYS A 130 -5.63 17.37 5.93
CA LYS A 130 -4.72 18.45 5.50
C LYS A 130 -3.97 18.11 4.22
N GLU A 131 -3.44 16.89 4.11
CA GLU A 131 -2.78 16.42 2.89
C GLU A 131 -3.75 16.36 1.70
N GLU A 132 -4.99 15.94 1.93
CA GLU A 132 -6.03 15.91 0.90
C GLU A 132 -6.40 17.31 0.42
N THR A 133 -6.63 18.25 1.34
CA THR A 133 -6.91 19.65 0.97
C THR A 133 -5.75 20.28 0.21
N GLN A 134 -4.51 20.01 0.61
CA GLN A 134 -3.32 20.55 -0.07
C GLN A 134 -3.19 19.97 -1.48
N ARG A 135 -3.45 18.67 -1.65
CA ARG A 135 -3.46 18.02 -2.97
C ARG A 135 -4.55 18.60 -3.87
N GLN A 136 -5.72 18.89 -3.31
CA GLN A 136 -6.82 19.47 -4.07
C GLN A 136 -6.50 20.90 -4.50
N GLN A 137 -6.03 21.74 -3.58
CA GLN A 137 -5.56 23.09 -3.89
C GLN A 137 -4.49 23.09 -4.98
N SER A 138 -3.47 22.21 -4.87
CA SER A 138 -2.43 22.10 -5.90
C SER A 138 -2.94 21.68 -7.28
N LYS A 139 -4.10 21.03 -7.37
CA LYS A 139 -4.74 20.70 -8.66
C LYS A 139 -5.54 21.90 -9.16
N ASP A 140 -6.31 22.52 -8.29
CA ASP A 140 -7.14 23.67 -8.62
C ASP A 140 -6.28 24.86 -9.07
N ASP A 141 -5.14 25.09 -8.41
CA ASP A 141 -4.15 26.10 -8.81
C ASP A 141 -3.60 25.85 -10.21
N LYS A 142 -3.27 24.59 -10.54
CA LYS A 142 -2.80 24.21 -11.87
C LYS A 142 -3.89 24.37 -12.93
N LEU A 143 -5.12 24.01 -12.60
CA LEU A 143 -6.25 24.19 -13.52
C LEU A 143 -6.51 25.68 -13.77
N ALA A 144 -6.45 26.52 -12.73
CA ALA A 144 -6.60 27.96 -12.86
C ALA A 144 -5.47 28.60 -13.68
N GLU A 145 -4.23 28.14 -13.49
CA GLU A 145 -3.08 28.57 -14.29
C GLU A 145 -3.25 28.19 -15.77
N LEU A 146 -3.61 26.94 -16.06
CA LEU A 146 -3.89 26.49 -17.43
C LEU A 146 -5.03 27.27 -18.07
N GLN A 147 -6.11 27.56 -17.32
CA GLN A 147 -7.21 28.38 -17.82
C GLN A 147 -6.78 29.82 -18.14
N LYS A 148 -5.87 30.40 -17.35
CA LYS A 148 -5.29 31.72 -17.67
C LYS A 148 -4.45 31.67 -18.94
N LEU A 149 -3.61 30.64 -19.09
CA LEU A 149 -2.79 30.46 -20.29
C LEU A 149 -3.65 30.29 -21.55
N ILE A 150 -4.74 29.52 -21.47
CA ILE A 150 -5.69 29.35 -22.58
C ILE A 150 -6.31 30.70 -22.95
N LYS A 151 -6.82 31.47 -21.97
CA LYS A 151 -7.40 32.80 -22.23
C LYS A 151 -6.40 33.77 -22.85
N GLU A 152 -5.15 33.73 -22.39
CA GLU A 152 -4.08 34.56 -22.96
C GLU A 152 -3.72 34.13 -24.40
N ALA A 153 -3.71 32.83 -24.69
CA ALA A 153 -3.47 32.31 -26.04
C ALA A 153 -4.62 32.66 -27.01
N GLU A 154 -5.87 32.52 -26.55
CA GLU A 154 -7.07 32.95 -27.28
C GLU A 154 -7.02 34.46 -27.59
N ALA A 155 -6.65 35.29 -26.61
CA ALA A 155 -6.54 36.73 -26.78
C ALA A 155 -5.42 37.15 -27.75
N LYS A 156 -4.34 36.38 -27.83
CA LYS A 156 -3.22 36.63 -28.75
C LYS A 156 -3.45 36.11 -30.17
N GLY A 157 -4.56 35.39 -30.41
CA GLY A 157 -4.86 34.80 -31.71
C GLY A 157 -3.92 33.67 -32.12
N ASP A 158 -3.22 33.07 -31.16
CA ASP A 158 -2.21 32.01 -31.36
C ASP A 158 -2.84 30.60 -31.36
N VAL A 159 -4.18 30.55 -31.41
CA VAL A 159 -4.96 29.30 -31.49
C VAL A 159 -5.59 29.23 -32.88
N MET A 160 -4.82 28.71 -33.84
CA MET A 160 -5.30 28.06 -35.07
C MET A 160 -4.60 26.72 -35.23
#